data_AF-A0ABD1VWL0-F1
#
_entry.id   AF-A0ABD1VWL0-F1
#
_cell.length_a   1.000
_cell.length_b   1.000
_cell.length_c   1.000
_cell.angle_alpha   90.00
_cell.angle_beta   90.00
_cell.angle_gamma   90.00
#
_symmetry.space_group_name_H-M   'P 1'
#
loop_
_entity.id
_entity.type
_entity.pdbx_description
1 polymer ?
#
loop_
_entity_poly.entity_id
_entity_poly.type
_entity_poly.pdbx_seq_one_letter_code
_entity_poly.pdbx_strand_id
1 'polypeptide(L)'
;MNKVAARNRGIKEAVKEGYLSTDVEFLKENVRGGTCCVTALIHEGSLIVSNAGDCRAVMSKRGVAKALTVDHRPSQKDERKRIENLGGYVDCCHGVWRVHGSLAVSRAIGDGHLKEWVTAEPTTEVFRITEECEFLVLASDGLWDKVSNQEAVDVVHPLCVGIDKPELFSACKKLVDLSHSRGSSDDISVMVILLSHFIQ
;
A
#
# COMPACT_ATOMS: atom_id res chain seq x y z
N MET A 1 30.06 -4.28 -4.88
CA MET A 1 28.68 -3.77 -4.64
C MET A 1 28.69 -2.24 -4.79
N ASN A 2 27.79 -1.68 -5.62
CA ASN A 2 27.69 -0.23 -5.83
C ASN A 2 27.20 0.47 -4.53
N LYS A 3 27.78 1.62 -4.15
CA LYS A 3 27.39 2.41 -2.97
C LYS A 3 25.88 2.68 -2.90
N VAL A 4 25.24 2.92 -4.05
CA VAL A 4 23.78 3.14 -4.14
C VAL A 4 22.99 1.89 -3.74
N ALA A 5 23.43 0.70 -4.18
CA ALA A 5 22.77 -0.56 -3.84
C ALA A 5 22.95 -0.91 -2.34
N ALA A 6 24.10 -0.59 -1.76
CA ALA A 6 24.34 -0.75 -0.33
C ALA A 6 23.46 0.20 0.50
N ARG A 7 23.35 1.47 0.09
CA ARG A 7 22.44 2.46 0.72
C ARG A 7 20.97 2.02 0.63
N ASN A 8 20.53 1.58 -0.55
CA ASN A 8 19.16 1.12 -0.75
C ASN A 8 18.86 -0.14 0.09
N ARG A 9 19.84 -1.02 0.30
CA ARG A 9 19.68 -2.15 1.22
C ARG A 9 19.50 -1.67 2.66
N GLY A 10 20.31 -0.70 3.10
CA GLY A 10 20.21 -0.12 4.44
C GLY A 10 18.85 0.52 4.72
N ILE A 11 18.31 1.31 3.78
CA ILE A 11 16.99 1.94 3.99
C ILE A 11 15.85 0.93 3.93
N LYS A 12 15.90 -0.08 3.06
CA LYS A 12 14.90 -1.16 3.03
C LYS A 12 14.86 -1.90 4.37
N GLU A 13 16.03 -2.21 4.94
CA GLU A 13 16.12 -2.88 6.24
C GLU A 13 15.57 -1.99 7.36
N ALA A 14 15.95 -0.71 7.40
CA ALA A 14 15.44 0.22 8.42
C ALA A 14 13.91 0.37 8.38
N VAL A 15 13.31 0.40 7.18
CA VAL A 15 11.85 0.46 7.05
C VAL A 15 11.20 -0.84 7.51
N LYS A 16 11.77 -2.00 7.15
CA LYS A 16 11.33 -3.30 7.65
C LYS A 16 11.39 -3.37 9.18
N GLU A 17 12.51 -2.96 9.78
CA GLU A 17 12.67 -2.88 11.24
C GLU A 17 11.62 -1.96 11.87
N GLY A 18 11.27 -0.85 11.22
CA GLY A 18 10.18 0.03 11.64
C GLY A 18 8.84 -0.71 11.74
N TYR A 19 8.43 -1.42 10.68
CA TYR A 19 7.19 -2.20 10.67
C TYR A 19 7.18 -3.29 11.75
N LEU A 20 8.28 -4.05 11.86
CA LEU A 20 8.39 -5.14 12.84
C LEU A 20 8.43 -4.62 14.28
N SER A 21 9.10 -3.49 14.53
CA SER A 21 9.12 -2.87 15.86
C SER A 21 7.75 -2.33 16.23
N THR A 22 7.05 -1.68 15.30
CA THR A 22 5.66 -1.23 15.53
C THR A 22 4.74 -2.39 15.85
N ASP A 23 4.88 -3.52 15.15
CA ASP A 23 4.12 -4.74 15.42
C ASP A 23 4.38 -5.30 16.82
N VAL A 24 5.65 -5.43 17.20
CA VAL A 24 6.05 -5.89 18.54
C VAL A 24 5.48 -4.99 19.63
N GLU A 25 5.56 -3.67 19.48
CA GLU A 25 4.98 -2.74 20.47
C GLU A 25 3.45 -2.82 20.49
N PHE A 26 2.79 -2.88 19.33
CA PHE A 26 1.33 -2.97 19.26
C PHE A 26 0.79 -4.25 19.92
N LEU A 27 1.47 -5.39 19.75
CA LEU A 27 1.06 -6.66 20.36
C LEU A 27 1.13 -6.65 21.89
N LYS A 28 1.92 -5.77 22.51
CA LYS A 28 1.97 -5.60 23.98
C LYS A 28 0.71 -4.96 24.54
N GLU A 29 0.00 -4.17 23.73
CA GLU A 29 -1.26 -3.53 24.12
C GLU A 29 -2.41 -4.56 24.28
N ASN A 30 -2.20 -5.81 23.86
CA ASN A 30 -3.17 -6.92 23.99
C ASN A 30 -4.56 -6.60 23.41
N VAL A 31 -4.58 -5.74 22.38
CA VAL A 31 -5.77 -5.37 21.63
C VAL A 31 -6.06 -6.44 20.57
N ARG A 32 -7.34 -6.76 20.37
CA ARG A 32 -7.76 -7.65 19.28
C ARG A 32 -7.83 -6.88 17.97
N GLY A 33 -7.25 -7.44 16.92
CA GLY A 33 -7.26 -6.89 15.57
C GLY A 33 -5.88 -6.47 15.09
N GLY A 34 -5.85 -5.86 13.92
CA GLY A 34 -4.66 -5.41 13.25
C GLY A 34 -4.96 -4.34 12.22
N THR A 35 -3.96 -3.97 11.44
CA THR A 35 -4.09 -2.96 10.39
C THR A 35 -3.16 -3.23 9.22
N CYS A 36 -3.65 -2.90 8.02
CA CYS A 36 -2.84 -2.78 6.82
C CYS A 36 -2.03 -1.48 6.88
N CYS A 37 -0.81 -1.50 6.36
CA CYS A 37 0.07 -0.35 6.40
C CYS A 37 0.81 -0.17 5.08
N VAL A 38 0.45 0.89 4.35
CA VAL A 38 1.20 1.40 3.20
C VAL A 38 1.89 2.70 3.60
N THR A 39 3.19 2.82 3.33
CA THR A 39 4.01 4.00 3.65
C THR A 39 4.76 4.49 2.43
N ALA A 40 4.98 5.81 2.36
CA ALA A 40 5.83 6.46 1.39
C ALA A 40 6.81 7.39 2.11
N LEU A 41 8.10 7.12 1.99
CA LEU A 41 9.19 7.95 2.50
C LEU A 41 9.91 8.60 1.32
N ILE A 42 9.97 9.93 1.32
CA ILE A 42 10.71 10.71 0.32
C ILE A 42 11.99 11.23 0.97
N HIS A 43 13.13 10.85 0.42
CA HIS A 43 14.44 11.24 0.94
C HIS A 43 15.46 11.36 -0.20
N GLU A 44 16.13 12.52 -0.29
CA GLU A 44 17.16 12.79 -1.32
C GLU A 44 16.70 12.42 -2.75
N GLY A 45 15.49 12.86 -3.12
CA GLY A 45 14.91 12.59 -4.43
C GLY A 45 14.54 11.11 -4.69
N SER A 46 14.69 10.25 -3.69
CA SER A 46 14.26 8.85 -3.73
C SER A 46 12.91 8.70 -3.05
N LEU A 47 12.04 7.86 -3.63
CA LEU A 47 10.75 7.47 -3.09
C LEU A 47 10.85 6.00 -2.65
N ILE A 48 10.71 5.76 -1.35
CA ILE A 48 10.70 4.43 -0.74
C ILE A 48 9.26 4.11 -0.36
N VAL A 49 8.69 3.09 -0.97
CA VAL A 49 7.29 2.68 -0.73
C VAL A 49 7.28 1.29 -0.13
N SER A 50 6.55 1.12 0.98
CA SER A 50 6.42 -0.17 1.65
C SER A 50 4.97 -0.51 1.89
N ASN A 51 4.63 -1.79 1.80
CA ASN A 51 3.28 -2.28 2.04
C ASN A 51 3.28 -3.56 2.88
N ALA A 52 2.37 -3.65 3.84
CA ALA A 52 1.94 -4.89 4.50
C ALA A 52 0.41 -4.86 4.59
N GLY A 53 -0.27 -5.77 3.89
CA GLY A 53 -1.73 -5.74 3.73
C GLY A 53 -2.17 -5.39 2.31
N ASP A 54 -3.42 -5.00 2.13
CA ASP A 54 -4.08 -4.73 0.83
C ASP A 54 -4.40 -3.26 0.54
N CYS A 55 -3.86 -2.35 1.35
CA CYS A 55 -3.64 -0.98 0.91
C CYS A 55 -2.69 -0.95 -0.30
N ARG A 56 -2.80 0.10 -1.13
CA ARG A 56 -1.97 0.21 -2.34
C ARG A 56 -1.47 1.63 -2.59
N ALA A 57 -0.26 1.70 -3.13
CA ALA A 57 0.36 2.92 -3.65
C ALA A 57 0.46 2.86 -5.19
N VAL A 58 -0.07 3.88 -5.86
CA VAL A 58 -0.08 4.01 -7.32
C VAL A 58 0.49 5.36 -7.70
N MET A 59 1.50 5.37 -8.56
CA MET A 59 2.11 6.60 -9.09
C MET A 59 1.58 6.90 -10.49
N SER A 60 1.26 8.15 -10.76
CA SER A 60 1.10 8.64 -12.13
C SER A 60 2.47 8.96 -12.73
N LYS A 61 2.76 8.38 -13.88
CA LYS A 61 3.95 8.66 -14.67
C LYS A 61 3.54 9.04 -16.09
N ARG A 62 3.63 10.33 -16.44
CA ARG A 62 3.13 10.90 -17.71
C ARG A 62 1.67 10.50 -18.00
N GLY A 63 0.79 10.59 -17.00
CA GLY A 63 -0.61 10.20 -17.07
C GLY A 63 -0.88 8.68 -17.03
N VAL A 64 0.16 7.84 -16.97
CA VAL A 64 -0.01 6.37 -16.91
C VAL A 64 0.16 5.88 -15.48
N ALA A 65 -0.80 5.09 -15.01
CA ALA A 65 -0.76 4.50 -13.69
C ALA A 65 0.30 3.39 -13.58
N LYS A 66 1.14 3.50 -12.55
CA LYS A 66 2.11 2.48 -12.16
C LYS A 66 1.89 2.11 -10.70
N ALA A 67 1.38 0.90 -10.45
CA ALA A 67 1.36 0.34 -9.11
C ALA A 67 2.79 0.17 -8.58
N LEU A 68 3.06 0.75 -7.41
CA LEU A 68 4.35 0.66 -6.74
C LEU A 68 4.37 -0.47 -5.70
N THR A 69 3.20 -0.94 -5.28
CA THR A 69 3.02 -2.03 -4.34
C THR A 69 2.13 -3.11 -4.94
N VAL A 70 2.26 -4.32 -4.41
CA VAL A 70 1.33 -5.42 -4.62
C VAL A 70 0.61 -5.64 -3.30
N ASP A 71 -0.72 -5.80 -3.36
CA ASP A 71 -1.53 -6.14 -2.19
C ASP A 71 -1.03 -7.46 -1.59
N HIS A 72 -1.20 -7.70 -0.30
CA HIS A 72 -0.87 -8.98 0.33
C HIS A 72 -2.16 -9.74 0.64
N ARG A 73 -2.65 -10.48 -0.36
CA ARG A 73 -3.89 -11.25 -0.26
C ARG A 73 -3.60 -12.75 -0.14
N PRO A 74 -4.36 -13.50 0.66
CA PRO A 74 -4.16 -14.96 0.83
C PRO A 74 -4.35 -15.77 -0.46
N SER A 75 -5.00 -15.20 -1.47
CA SER A 75 -5.16 -15.82 -2.80
C SER A 75 -3.88 -15.81 -3.64
N GLN A 76 -2.88 -14.98 -3.29
CA GLN A 76 -1.65 -14.88 -4.04
C GLN A 76 -0.78 -16.10 -3.84
N LYS A 77 -0.17 -16.59 -4.93
CA LYS A 77 0.49 -17.91 -4.96
C LYS A 77 1.66 -18.00 -3.97
N ASP A 78 2.46 -16.95 -3.88
CA ASP A 78 3.60 -16.85 -2.97
C ASP A 78 3.15 -16.73 -1.51
N GLU A 79 2.17 -15.87 -1.23
CA GLU A 79 1.63 -15.71 0.14
C GLU A 79 0.91 -16.97 0.62
N ARG A 80 0.08 -17.59 -0.22
CA ARG A 80 -0.58 -18.86 0.08
C ARG A 80 0.44 -19.95 0.38
N LYS A 81 1.46 -20.09 -0.46
CA LYS A 81 2.53 -21.06 -0.27
C LYS A 81 3.30 -20.80 1.03
N ARG A 82 3.56 -19.53 1.37
CA ARG A 82 4.20 -19.16 2.63
C ARG A 82 3.35 -19.60 3.84
N ILE A 83 2.05 -19.35 3.81
CA ILE A 83 1.11 -19.74 4.87
C ILE A 83 1.05 -21.27 5.02
N GLU A 84 0.87 -22.00 3.91
CA GLU A 84 0.77 -23.46 3.90
C GLU A 84 2.07 -24.15 4.36
N ASN A 85 3.23 -23.59 3.99
CA ASN A 85 4.54 -24.08 4.45
C ASN A 85 4.76 -23.91 5.97
N LEU A 86 4.05 -22.96 6.59
CA LEU A 86 4.04 -22.73 8.04
C LEU A 86 2.93 -23.54 8.74
N GLY A 87 2.37 -24.56 8.06
CA GLY A 87 1.31 -25.41 8.60
C GLY A 87 -0.07 -24.76 8.68
N GLY A 88 -0.21 -23.53 8.16
CA GLY A 88 -1.51 -22.84 8.08
C GLY A 88 -2.32 -23.27 6.87
N TYR A 89 -3.53 -22.71 6.75
CA TYR A 89 -4.36 -22.92 5.56
C TYR A 89 -5.03 -21.62 5.10
N VAL A 90 -5.39 -21.60 3.81
CA VAL A 90 -6.20 -20.54 3.22
C VAL A 90 -7.51 -21.14 2.72
N ASP A 91 -8.62 -20.54 3.14
CA ASP A 91 -9.95 -20.97 2.77
C ASP A 91 -10.65 -19.90 1.91
N CYS A 92 -11.48 -20.32 0.97
CA CYS A 92 -12.24 -19.43 0.08
C CYS A 92 -13.73 -19.56 0.38
N CYS A 93 -14.26 -18.59 1.11
CA CYS A 93 -15.66 -18.53 1.49
C CYS A 93 -16.35 -17.37 0.78
N HIS A 94 -17.41 -17.65 0.03
CA HIS A 94 -18.17 -16.65 -0.74
C HIS A 94 -17.29 -15.79 -1.66
N GLY A 95 -16.25 -16.39 -2.26
CA GLY A 95 -15.34 -15.70 -3.17
C GLY A 95 -14.22 -14.89 -2.49
N VAL A 96 -14.15 -14.86 -1.16
CA VAL A 96 -13.11 -14.17 -0.40
C VAL A 96 -12.15 -15.18 0.21
N TRP A 97 -10.86 -15.04 -0.10
CA TRP A 97 -9.80 -15.89 0.43
C TRP A 97 -9.34 -15.38 1.79
N ARG A 98 -9.27 -16.27 2.78
CA ARG A 98 -8.97 -15.93 4.18
C ARG A 98 -7.95 -16.88 4.79
N VAL A 99 -7.00 -16.32 5.55
CA VAL A 99 -6.08 -17.08 6.40
C VAL A 99 -6.88 -17.69 7.54
N HIS A 100 -6.83 -19.02 7.67
CA HIS A 100 -7.60 -19.79 8.65
C HIS A 100 -9.12 -19.49 8.63
N GLY A 101 -9.67 -19.15 7.46
CA GLY A 101 -11.07 -18.74 7.32
C GLY A 101 -11.43 -17.40 7.99
N SER A 102 -10.46 -16.70 8.59
CA SER A 102 -10.68 -15.50 9.40
C SER A 102 -10.31 -14.22 8.66
N LEU A 103 -9.02 -14.03 8.33
CA LEU A 103 -8.49 -12.73 7.87
C LEU A 103 -8.27 -12.69 6.36
N ALA A 104 -8.76 -11.65 5.69
CA ALA A 104 -8.70 -11.51 4.22
C ALA A 104 -7.36 -10.95 3.68
N VAL A 105 -6.40 -10.68 4.56
CA VAL A 105 -5.03 -10.26 4.23
C VAL A 105 -4.02 -11.26 4.76
N SER A 106 -2.89 -11.39 4.07
CA SER A 106 -1.81 -12.32 4.46
C SER A 106 -0.69 -11.65 5.25
N ARG A 107 -0.67 -10.32 5.30
CA ARG A 107 0.30 -9.52 6.08
C ARG A 107 -0.41 -8.35 6.73
N ALA A 108 -0.06 -8.05 7.98
CA ALA A 108 -0.63 -6.96 8.77
C ALA A 108 0.23 -6.68 10.01
N ILE A 109 0.09 -5.48 10.55
CA ILE A 109 0.52 -5.13 11.91
C ILE A 109 -0.59 -5.56 12.87
N GLY A 110 -0.25 -6.19 13.99
CA GLY A 110 -1.19 -6.77 14.93
C GLY A 110 -1.63 -8.18 14.54
N ASP A 111 -2.92 -8.47 14.72
CA ASP A 111 -3.54 -9.78 14.50
C ASP A 111 -2.81 -10.92 15.24
N GLY A 112 -2.47 -10.68 16.51
CA GLY A 112 -1.63 -11.58 17.31
C GLY A 112 -2.06 -13.05 17.29
N HIS A 113 -3.37 -13.32 17.25
CA HIS A 113 -3.95 -14.67 17.15
C HIS A 113 -3.62 -15.43 15.86
N LEU A 114 -3.14 -14.75 14.80
CA LEU A 114 -2.75 -15.34 13.52
C LEU A 114 -1.28 -15.04 13.16
N LYS A 115 -0.48 -14.51 14.10
CA LYS A 115 0.86 -13.96 13.81
C LYS A 115 1.84 -14.96 13.23
N GLU A 116 1.64 -16.25 13.50
CA GLU A 116 2.40 -17.34 12.87
C GLU A 116 2.30 -17.31 11.34
N TRP A 117 1.14 -16.92 10.79
CA TRP A 117 0.88 -16.91 9.34
C TRP A 117 0.75 -15.49 8.76
N VAL A 118 0.34 -14.52 9.58
CA VAL A 118 0.14 -13.12 9.19
C VAL A 118 1.32 -12.29 9.69
N THR A 119 2.31 -12.09 8.82
CA THR A 119 3.54 -11.35 9.16
C THR A 119 3.35 -9.83 9.03
N ALA A 120 4.06 -9.05 9.86
CA ALA A 120 4.18 -7.59 9.69
C ALA A 120 5.30 -7.18 8.71
N GLU A 121 6.07 -8.15 8.18
CA GLU A 121 7.18 -7.85 7.27
C GLU A 121 6.66 -7.24 5.94
N PRO A 122 7.03 -5.98 5.64
CA PRO A 122 6.56 -5.32 4.45
C PRO A 122 7.31 -5.78 3.20
N THR A 123 6.68 -5.60 2.04
CA THR A 123 7.40 -5.55 0.77
C THR A 123 7.77 -4.09 0.48
N THR A 124 9.06 -3.79 0.36
CA THR A 124 9.59 -2.43 0.16
C THR A 124 10.26 -2.26 -1.19
N GLU A 125 9.92 -1.20 -1.92
CA GLU A 125 10.57 -0.79 -3.15
C GLU A 125 11.11 0.64 -3.10
N VAL A 126 12.18 0.89 -3.86
CA VAL A 126 12.86 2.18 -3.94
C VAL A 126 12.86 2.66 -5.40
N PHE A 127 12.33 3.86 -5.62
CA PHE A 127 12.24 4.51 -6.91
C PHE A 127 12.98 5.85 -6.89
N ARG A 128 13.57 6.25 -8.02
CA ARG A 128 14.02 7.64 -8.20
C ARG A 128 12.84 8.47 -8.67
N ILE A 129 12.59 9.59 -8.01
CA ILE A 129 11.63 10.59 -8.49
C ILE A 129 12.27 11.30 -9.69
N THR A 130 11.59 11.26 -10.83
CA THR A 130 12.00 11.93 -12.07
C THR A 130 10.96 12.97 -12.46
N GLU A 131 11.27 13.86 -13.39
CA GLU A 131 10.32 14.85 -13.95
C GLU A 131 9.06 14.21 -14.54
N GLU A 132 9.14 12.94 -14.94
CA GLU A 132 8.01 12.17 -15.46
C GLU A 132 7.03 11.70 -14.37
N CYS A 133 7.44 11.73 -13.10
CA CYS A 133 6.64 11.30 -11.96
C CYS A 133 5.79 12.49 -11.49
N GLU A 134 4.47 12.42 -11.71
CA GLU A 134 3.58 13.56 -11.49
C GLU A 134 3.05 13.59 -10.05
N PHE A 135 2.43 12.50 -9.61
CA PHE A 135 1.84 12.36 -8.28
C PHE A 135 1.77 10.90 -7.83
N LEU A 136 1.58 10.71 -6.52
CA LEU A 136 1.38 9.43 -5.87
C LEU A 136 0.00 9.40 -5.20
N VAL A 137 -0.72 8.29 -5.33
CA VAL A 137 -1.97 7.99 -4.65
C VAL A 137 -1.72 6.83 -3.69
N LEU A 138 -1.98 7.03 -2.40
CA LEU A 138 -2.04 5.97 -1.39
C LEU A 138 -3.49 5.84 -0.96
N ALA A 139 -4.03 4.62 -0.93
CA ALA A 139 -5.39 4.41 -0.45
C ALA A 139 -5.61 3.00 0.12
N SER A 140 -6.66 2.87 0.92
CA SER A 140 -7.22 1.58 1.37
C SER A 140 -7.88 0.82 0.22
N ASP A 141 -8.11 -0.47 0.42
CA ASP A 141 -8.90 -1.34 -0.45
C ASP A 141 -10.34 -0.83 -0.66
N GLY A 142 -10.91 -0.12 0.32
CA GLY A 142 -12.16 0.63 0.15
C GLY A 142 -12.20 1.53 -1.11
N LEU A 143 -11.05 2.00 -1.62
CA LEU A 143 -10.93 2.58 -2.97
C LEU A 143 -10.64 1.51 -4.04
N TRP A 144 -9.57 0.73 -3.85
CA TRP A 144 -8.98 -0.12 -4.89
C TRP A 144 -9.84 -1.31 -5.32
N ASP A 145 -10.82 -1.69 -4.50
CA ASP A 145 -11.79 -2.73 -4.83
C ASP A 145 -12.85 -2.24 -5.83
N LYS A 146 -13.03 -0.91 -5.98
CA LYS A 146 -14.02 -0.31 -6.88
C LYS A 146 -13.43 0.54 -7.99
N VAL A 147 -12.21 1.03 -7.83
CA VAL A 147 -11.55 1.94 -8.76
C VAL A 147 -10.22 1.36 -9.20
N SER A 148 -10.04 1.19 -10.50
CA SER A 148 -8.77 0.69 -11.05
C SER A 148 -7.65 1.72 -10.92
N ASN A 149 -6.41 1.25 -10.98
CA ASN A 149 -5.22 2.12 -10.88
C ASN A 149 -5.24 3.25 -11.91
N GLN A 150 -5.62 2.95 -13.16
CA GLN A 150 -5.65 3.95 -14.23
C GLN A 150 -6.81 4.93 -14.06
N GLU A 151 -8.00 4.46 -13.68
CA GLU A 151 -9.13 5.36 -13.40
C GLU A 151 -8.81 6.33 -12.27
N ALA A 152 -8.09 5.88 -11.23
CA ALA A 152 -7.68 6.77 -10.15
C ALA A 152 -6.74 7.88 -10.66
N VAL A 153 -5.78 7.53 -11.52
CA VAL A 153 -4.91 8.50 -12.17
C VAL A 153 -5.70 9.46 -13.07
N ASP A 154 -6.62 8.96 -13.89
CA ASP A 154 -7.43 9.77 -14.80
C ASP A 154 -8.34 10.76 -14.05
N VAL A 155 -8.78 10.43 -12.84
CA VAL A 155 -9.56 11.33 -11.97
C VAL A 155 -8.68 12.43 -11.35
N VAL A 156 -7.47 12.09 -10.90
CA VAL A 156 -6.57 13.03 -10.22
C VAL A 156 -5.85 13.95 -11.20
N HIS A 157 -5.39 13.42 -12.33
CA HIS A 157 -4.54 14.12 -13.30
C HIS A 157 -5.06 15.51 -13.71
N PRO A 158 -6.31 15.69 -14.19
CA PRO A 158 -6.81 17.00 -14.61
C PRO A 158 -6.98 18.01 -13.45
N LEU A 159 -6.95 17.56 -12.20
CA LEU A 159 -7.08 18.41 -11.01
C LEU A 159 -5.73 18.80 -10.40
N CYS A 160 -4.62 18.24 -10.88
CA CYS A 160 -3.33 18.33 -10.20
C CYS A 160 -2.17 18.62 -11.15
N VAL A 161 -2.27 18.23 -12.42
CA VAL A 161 -1.17 18.34 -13.40
C VAL A 161 -1.49 19.41 -14.43
N GLY A 162 -0.52 20.28 -14.71
CA GLY A 162 -0.65 21.32 -15.74
C GLY A 162 -1.59 22.48 -15.36
N ILE A 163 -1.89 22.66 -14.07
CA ILE A 163 -2.72 23.75 -13.56
C ILE A 163 -1.97 24.60 -12.53
N ASP A 164 -2.27 25.90 -12.48
CA ASP A 164 -1.57 26.85 -11.60
C ASP A 164 -1.75 26.55 -10.10
N LYS A 165 -2.91 26.01 -9.73
CA LYS A 165 -3.27 25.70 -8.35
C LYS A 165 -3.85 24.29 -8.24
N PRO A 166 -3.04 23.29 -7.90
CA PRO A 166 -3.49 21.91 -7.68
C PRO A 166 -4.61 21.80 -6.65
N GLU A 167 -5.66 21.04 -6.97
CA GLU A 167 -6.83 20.83 -6.12
C GLU A 167 -6.81 19.46 -5.43
N LEU A 168 -5.79 19.21 -4.60
CA LEU A 168 -5.56 17.90 -3.97
C LEU A 168 -6.76 17.39 -3.15
N PHE A 169 -7.42 18.27 -2.41
CA PHE A 169 -8.60 17.91 -1.64
C PHE A 169 -9.76 17.48 -2.54
N SER A 170 -10.02 18.24 -3.63
CA SER A 170 -11.03 17.87 -4.63
C SER A 170 -10.70 16.53 -5.28
N ALA A 171 -9.44 16.26 -5.59
CA ALA A 171 -8.98 15.00 -6.17
C ALA A 171 -9.24 13.82 -5.22
N CYS A 172 -8.84 13.91 -3.95
CA CYS A 172 -9.15 12.89 -2.95
C CYS A 172 -10.66 12.67 -2.82
N LYS A 173 -11.43 13.76 -2.72
CA LYS A 173 -12.90 13.68 -2.58
C LYS A 173 -13.54 12.98 -3.77
N LYS A 174 -13.14 13.31 -5.01
CA LYS A 174 -13.67 12.64 -6.21
C LYS A 174 -13.38 11.14 -6.23
N LEU A 175 -12.21 10.71 -5.76
CA LEU A 175 -11.88 9.28 -5.65
C LEU A 175 -12.78 8.57 -4.64
N VAL A 176 -12.99 9.18 -3.46
CA VAL A 176 -13.91 8.67 -2.44
C VAL A 176 -15.34 8.58 -2.98
N ASP A 177 -15.85 9.68 -3.55
CA ASP A 177 -17.20 9.75 -4.12
C ASP A 177 -17.39 8.72 -5.25
N LEU A 178 -16.37 8.51 -6.09
CA LEU A 178 -16.40 7.52 -7.16
C LEU A 178 -16.53 6.10 -6.60
N SER A 179 -15.70 5.72 -5.62
CA SER A 179 -15.79 4.40 -5.00
C SER A 179 -17.14 4.20 -4.29
N HIS A 180 -17.61 5.21 -3.57
CA HIS A 180 -18.92 5.18 -2.90
C HIS A 180 -20.07 5.02 -3.92
N SER A 181 -20.04 5.75 -5.03
CA SER A 181 -21.05 5.63 -6.11
C SER A 181 -21.10 4.24 -6.75
N ARG A 182 -20.01 3.46 -6.64
CA ARG A 182 -19.90 2.06 -7.11
C ARG A 182 -20.27 1.05 -6.02
N GLY A 183 -20.90 1.51 -4.94
CA GLY A 183 -21.40 0.66 -3.86
C GLY A 183 -20.30 0.16 -2.93
N SER A 184 -19.20 0.90 -2.75
CA SER A 184 -18.30 0.62 -1.63
C SER A 184 -19.03 0.91 -0.31
N SER A 185 -19.06 -0.10 0.56
CA SER A 185 -19.59 -0.01 1.92
C SER A 185 -18.49 -0.03 2.98
N ASP A 186 -17.25 0.11 2.55
CA ASP A 186 -16.05 0.04 3.39
C ASP A 186 -15.52 1.44 3.72
N ASP A 187 -14.60 1.53 4.68
CA ASP A 187 -13.89 2.76 4.99
C ASP A 187 -12.93 3.14 3.86
N ILE A 188 -13.06 4.37 3.36
CA ILE A 188 -12.27 4.86 2.22
C ILE A 188 -11.32 5.94 2.70
N SER A 189 -10.02 5.63 2.68
CA SER A 189 -8.95 6.59 2.95
C SER A 189 -8.12 6.82 1.69
N VAL A 190 -7.91 8.08 1.32
CA VAL A 190 -7.14 8.46 0.11
C VAL A 190 -6.19 9.62 0.42
N MET A 191 -4.94 9.48 0.02
CA MET A 191 -3.92 10.52 0.07
C MET A 191 -3.31 10.71 -1.33
N VAL A 192 -3.26 11.97 -1.79
CA VAL A 192 -2.60 12.37 -3.04
C VAL A 192 -1.40 13.26 -2.72
N ILE A 193 -0.24 12.94 -3.28
CA ILE A 193 1.03 13.64 -3.05
C ILE A 193 1.59 14.07 -4.41
N LEU A 194 1.81 15.37 -4.62
CA LEU A 194 2.49 15.87 -5.82
C LEU A 194 3.99 15.55 -5.73
N LEU A 195 4.49 14.77 -6.69
CA LEU A 195 5.90 14.36 -6.72
C LEU A 195 6.79 15.43 -7.35
N SER A 196 6.21 16.34 -8.14
CA SER A 196 6.92 17.48 -8.74
C SER A 196 7.64 18.36 -7.72
N HIS A 197 7.15 18.43 -6.49
CA HIS A 197 7.76 19.22 -5.40
C HIS A 197 9.04 18.58 -4.82
N PHE A 198 9.35 17.34 -5.19
CA PHE A 198 10.44 16.56 -4.64
C PHE A 198 11.48 16.15 -5.69
N ILE A 199 11.37 16.74 -6.89
CA ILE A 199 12.41 16.62 -7.92
C ILE A 199 13.62 17.43 -7.43
N GLN A 200 14.78 16.77 -7.40
CA GLN A 200 16.09 17.37 -7.18
C GLN A 200 16.84 17.42 -8.49
#